data_AF-A0A6H5G2V2-F1
#
_entry.id   AF-A0A6H5G2V2-F1
#
_cell.length_a   1.000
_cell.length_b   1.000
_cell.length_c   1.000
_cell.angle_alpha   90.00
_cell.angle_beta   90.00
_cell.angle_gamma   90.00
#
_symmetry.space_group_name_H-M   'P 1'
#
loop_
_entity.id
_entity.type
_entity.pdbx_description
1 polymer ?
#
loop_
_entity_poly.entity_id
_entity_poly.type
_entity_poly.pdbx_seq_one_letter_code
_entity_poly.pdbx_strand_id
1 'polypeptide(L)' 'VSNNLCTLQTCLTSMMGRPITMDQLRQDVGLMVEKITHVTLMFRRIKLTMHEYVCLKVIIMLNPCSSPSGT' A
#
# COMPACT_ATOMS: atom_id res chain seq x y z
N VAL A 1 -4.11 -10.81 -2.16
CA VAL A 1 -2.71 -10.31 -2.10
C VAL A 1 -1.89 -10.77 -3.29
N SER A 2 -1.92 -12.07 -3.64
CA SER A 2 -1.13 -12.64 -4.74
C SER A 2 -1.31 -11.96 -6.10
N ASN A 3 -2.54 -11.63 -6.51
CA ASN A 3 -2.76 -10.90 -7.78
C ASN A 3 -2.14 -9.50 -7.75
N ASN A 4 -2.26 -8.77 -6.63
CA ASN A 4 -1.70 -7.43 -6.49
C ASN A 4 -0.16 -7.47 -6.56
N LEU A 5 0.47 -8.49 -5.97
CA LEU A 5 1.92 -8.69 -6.08
C LEU A 5 2.35 -9.01 -7.52
N CYS A 6 1.60 -9.84 -8.24
CA CYS A 6 1.89 -10.16 -9.64
C CYS A 6 1.78 -8.94 -10.56
N THR A 7 0.70 -8.15 -10.42
CA THR A 7 0.54 -6.90 -11.15
C THR A 7 1.66 -5.92 -10.82
N LEU A 8 2.01 -5.78 -9.54
CA LEU A 8 3.09 -4.90 -9.12
C LEU A 8 4.45 -5.36 -9.67
N GLN A 9 4.72 -6.67 -9.67
CA GLN A 9 5.94 -7.24 -10.24
C GLN A 9 6.08 -6.94 -11.73
N THR A 10 4.99 -7.08 -12.49
CA THR A 10 4.96 -6.76 -13.92
C THR A 10 5.26 -5.28 -14.15
N CYS A 11 4.58 -4.39 -13.41
CA CYS A 11 4.78 -2.95 -13.53
C CYS A 11 6.20 -2.53 -13.16
N LEU A 12 6.74 -3.02 -12.03
CA LEU A 12 8.08 -2.68 -11.57
C LEU A 12 9.16 -3.24 -12.49
N THR A 13 8.98 -4.47 -13.01
CA THR A 13 9.89 -5.05 -14.01
C THR A 13 9.95 -4.17 -15.26
N SER A 14 8.79 -3.72 -15.75
CA SER A 14 8.72 -2.82 -16.90
C SER A 14 9.33 -1.45 -16.61
N MET A 15 9.06 -0.87 -15.44
CA MET A 15 9.48 0.49 -15.07
C MET A 15 10.99 0.56 -14.80
N MET A 16 11.55 -0.49 -14.21
CA MET A 16 12.98 -0.55 -13.86
C MET A 16 13.87 -1.03 -15.01
N GLY A 17 13.28 -1.46 -16.13
CA GLY A 17 14.01 -1.98 -17.30
C GLY A 17 14.81 -3.26 -17.04
N ARG A 18 14.51 -3.97 -15.93
CA ARG A 18 15.20 -5.19 -15.52
C ARG A 18 14.24 -6.17 -14.86
N PRO A 19 14.45 -7.49 -15.00
CA PRO A 19 13.60 -8.49 -14.36
C PRO A 19 13.66 -8.36 -12.83
N ILE A 20 12.49 -8.36 -12.19
CA ILE A 20 12.35 -8.45 -10.74
C ILE A 20 11.67 -9.78 -10.42
N THR A 21 12.32 -10.62 -9.62
CA THR A 21 11.74 -11.91 -9.22
C THR A 21 10.64 -11.70 -8.19
N MET A 22 9.67 -12.61 -8.17
CA MET A 22 8.59 -12.57 -7.19
C MET A 22 9.08 -12.70 -5.75
N ASP A 23 10.18 -13.42 -5.52
CA ASP A 23 10.77 -13.58 -4.19
C ASP A 23 11.42 -12.27 -3.71
N GLN A 24 12.16 -11.58 -4.58
CA GLN A 24 12.72 -10.26 -4.26
C GLN A 24 11.60 -9.27 -3.93
N LEU A 25 10.54 -9.24 -4.73
CA LEU A 25 9.40 -8.35 -4.49
C LEU A 25 8.70 -8.67 -3.16
N ARG A 26 8.51 -9.95 -2.84
CA ARG A 26 7.89 -10.37 -1.58
C ARG A 26 8.74 -9.94 -0.38
N GLN A 27 10.05 -10.09 -0.47
CA GLN A 27 10.97 -9.69 0.60
C GLN A 27 10.94 -8.17 0.84
N ASP A 28 10.98 -7.39 -0.24
CA ASP A 28 11.12 -5.93 -0.12
C ASP A 28 9.80 -5.22 0.21
N VAL A 29 8.69 -5.66 -0.40
CA VAL A 29 7.40 -4.93 -0.31
C VAL A 29 6.20 -5.83 0.00
N GLY A 30 6.39 -7.14 0.18
CA GLY A 30 5.29 -8.09 0.38
C GLY A 30 4.36 -7.71 1.52
N LEU A 31 4.92 -7.41 2.70
CA LEU A 31 4.16 -6.98 3.87
C LEU A 31 3.44 -5.65 3.63
N MET A 32 4.07 -4.70 2.94
CA MET A 32 3.45 -3.42 2.60
C MET A 32 2.24 -3.63 1.67
N VAL A 33 2.37 -4.48 0.65
CA VAL A 33 1.29 -4.82 -0.28
C VAL A 33 0.14 -5.52 0.45
N GLU A 34 0.44 -6.41 1.40
CA GLU A 34 -0.59 -7.04 2.23
C GLU A 34 -1.37 -6.03 3.06
N LYS A 35 -0.67 -5.14 3.80
CA LYS A 35 -1.29 -4.07 4.59
C LYS A 35 -2.15 -3.14 3.74
N ILE A 36 -1.63 -2.68 2.61
CA ILE A 36 -2.38 -1.81 1.67
C ILE A 36 -3.57 -2.55 1.06
N THR A 37 -3.42 -3.84 0.73
CA THR A 37 -4.54 -4.66 0.25
C THR A 37 -5.65 -4.73 1.30
N HIS A 38 -5.30 -4.90 2.57
CA HIS A 38 -6.28 -4.92 3.66
C HIS A 38 -7.00 -3.57 3.80
N VAL A 39 -6.26 -2.46 3.82
CA VAL A 39 -6.85 -1.10 3.86
C VAL A 39 -7.79 -0.88 2.68
N THR A 40 -7.39 -1.30 1.48
CA THR A 40 -8.24 -1.19 0.26
C THR A 40 -9.54 -1.96 0.43
N LEU A 41 -9.51 -3.17 1.00
CA LEU A 41 -10.70 -3.96 1.28
C LEU A 41 -11.60 -3.29 2.31
N MET A 42 -11.04 -2.68 3.36
CA MET A 42 -11.80 -1.91 4.33
C MET A 42 -12.50 -0.70 3.70
N PHE A 43 -11.79 0.06 2.87
CA PHE A 43 -12.37 1.22 2.18
C PHE A 43 -13.51 0.82 1.24
N ARG A 44 -13.37 -0.33 0.54
CA ARG A 44 -14.45 -0.88 -0.29
C ARG A 44 -15.70 -1.25 0.52
N ARG A 45 -15.53 -1.80 1.73
CA ARG A 45 -16.65 -2.14 2.62
C ARG A 45 -17.36 -0.90 3.16
N ILE A 46 -16.60 0.13 3.53
CA ILE A 46 -17.12 1.41 4.04
C ILE A 46 -17.74 2.24 2.91
N LYS A 47 -17.42 1.93 1.65
CA LYS A 47 -17.84 2.67 0.45
C LYS A 47 -17.43 4.14 0.50
N LEU A 48 -16.18 4.37 0.90
CA LEU A 48 -15.59 5.71 1.00
C LEU A 48 -15.69 6.44 -0.36
N THR A 49 -16.29 7.63 -0.36
CA THR A 49 -16.35 8.50 -1.54
C THR A 49 -15.00 9.18 -1.78
N MET A 50 -14.81 9.73 -2.99
CA MET A 50 -13.57 10.45 -3.32
C MET A 50 -13.35 11.69 -2.43
N HIS A 51 -14.41 12.42 -2.07
CA HIS A 51 -14.31 13.56 -1.16
C HIS A 51 -13.87 13.13 0.23
N GLU A 52 -14.48 12.07 0.78
CA GLU A 52 -14.10 11.50 2.09
C GLU A 52 -12.65 10.98 2.08
N TYR A 53 -12.22 10.35 0.98
CA TYR A 53 -10.83 9.90 0.83
C TYR A 53 -9.83 11.06 0.82
N VAL A 54 -10.16 12.18 0.16
CA VAL A 54 -9.31 13.38 0.16
C VAL A 54 -9.20 13.95 1.58
N CYS A 55 -10.31 14.06 2.31
CA CYS A 55 -10.29 14.49 3.71
C CYS A 55 -9.44 13.55 4.59
N LEU A 56 -9.65 12.24 4.46
CA LEU A 56 -8.90 11.23 5.22
C LEU A 56 -7.39 11.31 4.94
N LYS A 57 -6.99 11.48 3.68
CA LYS A 57 -5.59 11.64 3.30
C LYS A 57 -4.96 12.86 3.97
N VAL A 58 -5.66 14.00 3.98
CA VAL A 58 -5.18 15.24 4.61
C VAL A 58 -5.06 15.07 6.13
N ILE A 59 -6.05 14.45 6.79
CA ILE A 59 -6.01 14.17 8.24
C ILE A 59 -4.81 13.29 8.59
N ILE A 60 -4.57 12.22 7.83
CA ILE A 60 -3.42 11.32 8.05
C ILE A 60 -2.09 12.08 7.86
N MET A 61 -1.99 12.92 6.83
CA MET A 61 -0.77 13.68 6.55
C MET A 61 -0.48 14.75 7.61
N LEU A 62 -1.52 15.39 8.15
CA LEU A 62 -1.38 16.46 9.15
C LEU A 62 -1.28 15.94 10.58
N ASN A 63 -1.65 14.68 10.82
CA ASN A 63 -1.54 14.02 12.11
C ASN A 63 -0.60 12.80 11.98
N PRO A 64 0.69 13.00 11.67
CA PRO A 64 1.65 11.91 11.62
C PRO A 64 1.61 11.27 13.00
N CYS A 65 1.30 9.97 13.04
CA CYS A 65 1.23 9.17 14.25
C CYS A 65 2.38 9.62 15.16
N SER A 66 2.06 10.33 16.24
CA SER A 66 3.05 10.75 17.22
C SER A 66 3.74 9.47 17.62
N SER A 67 5.02 9.30 17.27
CA SER A 67 5.81 8.20 17.79
C SER A 67 5.51 8.12 19.28
N PRO A 68 5.13 6.96 19.85
CA PRO A 68 5.06 6.86 21.29
C PRO A 68 6.47 7.22 21.77
N SER A 69 6.60 8.38 22.40
CA SER A 69 7.83 8.79 23.08
C SER A 69 8.12 7.67 24.07
N GLY A 70 9.07 6.81 23.72
CA GLY A 70 9.53 5.75 24.61
C GLY A 70 10.14 6.41 25.84
N THR A 71 9.50 6.20 26.98
CA THR A 71 10.16 6.16 28.29
C THR A 71 10.61 4.74 28.56
#